data_AF-A0A536WI22-F1
#
_entry.id   AF-A0A536WI22-F1
#
_cell.length_a   1.000
_cell.length_b   1.000
_cell.length_c   1.000
_cell.angle_alpha   90.00
_cell.angle_beta   90.00
_cell.angle_gamma   90.00
#
_symmetry.space_group_name_H-M   'P 1'
#
loop_
_entity.id
_entity.type
_entity.pdbx_description
1 polymer ?
#
loop_
_entity_poly.entity_id
_entity_poly.type
_entity_poly.pdbx_seq_one_letter_code
_entity_poly.pdbx_strand_id
1 'polypeptide(L)'
;MIRRSGSRRATSLFSAARTTPGSIGDPSPRGSPSSSSTPRRSGSAIPSRVGLRYAESVHASSFTEDAMLKVVAFVLGPLLISPWQSPSAAEAIEMGGLRGAVRDENGKPVTGAAIKIRNVERGITVTVFSRGGSYSAPGLFPGQSEVSAGPGGHAEGANAKIEIAPGKNISLDLALKRSSPILTPADWIARLPEDRDGVKQLVINRCVNCHGPVNFVSRRFDRLGWKKVVIDMGRIEEIGPPNYKSISDEEAMASRSEEAERISAYLTRHFGPDKAPGLNVPKAVAYRNTVGEPDVVITQFDIPTRTAIPHNLTVDPRGHVWFVERYGEKIGGLDPKTGGFREFPIPAKVARSHGIVADDRGFVWWSESRGNHLGRLDSRTGEMKRTPLPQERSSPHTLFLASDGLIWMTQIRGNRIASFDPRTESFKEYAIPTKESRPYGIVVDSRNQVWFCEFTGDKIGRLDPATGAITEYAPPTRYSGPRRLALDRNGNVWFTQYNTNKIA
;
A
#
# COMPACT_ATOMS: atom_id res chain seq x y z
N MET A 1 -57.28 -0.54 -13.18
CA MET A 1 -58.13 -1.44 -14.00
C MET A 1 -57.81 -1.19 -15.47
N ILE A 2 -57.39 -2.24 -16.21
CA ILE A 2 -57.53 -2.43 -17.69
C ILE A 2 -56.73 -1.45 -18.60
N ARG A 3 -55.96 -1.83 -19.65
CA ARG A 3 -55.48 -3.09 -20.26
C ARG A 3 -54.30 -2.76 -21.23
N ARG A 4 -53.59 -3.83 -21.61
CA ARG A 4 -52.42 -4.00 -22.49
C ARG A 4 -52.54 -3.60 -23.98
N SER A 5 -51.36 -3.53 -24.61
CA SER A 5 -50.93 -4.07 -25.94
C SER A 5 -50.39 -2.97 -26.89
N GLY A 6 -49.39 -3.18 -27.75
CA GLY A 6 -48.59 -4.35 -28.10
C GLY A 6 -47.49 -3.99 -29.12
N SER A 7 -46.55 -4.93 -29.26
CA SER A 7 -45.52 -5.17 -30.28
C SER A 7 -45.68 -4.55 -31.69
N ARG A 8 -44.57 -4.10 -32.29
CA ARG A 8 -44.31 -4.22 -33.75
C ARG A 8 -42.88 -4.70 -34.04
N ARG A 9 -42.81 -5.79 -34.82
CA ARG A 9 -41.65 -6.24 -35.60
C ARG A 9 -41.61 -5.51 -36.95
N ALA A 10 -40.43 -5.41 -37.55
CA ALA A 10 -40.25 -5.33 -39.00
C ALA A 10 -38.95 -6.07 -39.42
N THR A 11 -39.13 -7.21 -40.07
CA THR A 11 -38.30 -7.84 -41.12
C THR A 11 -38.43 -7.00 -42.41
N SER A 12 -37.61 -7.00 -43.47
CA SER A 12 -36.40 -7.67 -44.00
C SER A 12 -36.10 -7.01 -45.38
N LEU A 13 -34.91 -6.97 -46.01
CA LEU A 13 -34.38 -7.97 -46.95
C LEU A 13 -33.17 -7.44 -47.78
N PHE A 14 -32.24 -8.36 -48.10
CA PHE A 14 -31.31 -8.53 -49.25
C PHE A 14 -30.32 -7.40 -49.66
N SER A 15 -29.05 -7.66 -50.04
CA SER A 15 -28.53 -8.66 -51.00
C SER A 15 -27.08 -9.11 -50.71
N ALA A 16 -26.73 -10.26 -51.28
CA ALA A 16 -25.48 -11.02 -51.16
C ALA A 16 -24.48 -10.76 -52.30
N ALA A 17 -23.20 -11.06 -52.06
CA ALA A 17 -22.29 -11.58 -53.10
C ALA A 17 -21.22 -12.48 -52.45
N ARG A 18 -21.14 -13.74 -52.92
CA ARG A 18 -20.07 -14.71 -52.65
C ARG A 18 -19.04 -14.61 -53.78
N THR A 19 -17.76 -14.83 -53.47
CA THR A 19 -16.79 -15.50 -54.36
C THR A 19 -15.62 -16.09 -53.57
N THR A 20 -15.36 -17.39 -53.77
CA THR A 20 -14.10 -18.15 -53.67
C THR A 20 -14.17 -19.22 -54.78
N PRO A 21 -13.10 -19.96 -55.18
CA PRO A 21 -11.74 -20.07 -54.66
C PRO A 21 -10.63 -20.04 -55.76
N GLY A 22 -9.34 -20.10 -55.35
CA GLY A 22 -8.21 -20.36 -56.24
C GLY A 22 -6.97 -20.81 -55.48
N SER A 23 -6.50 -22.03 -55.80
CA SER A 23 -5.35 -22.75 -55.24
C SER A 23 -4.04 -22.47 -56.00
N ILE A 24 -2.94 -23.10 -55.51
CA ILE A 24 -1.54 -23.22 -56.05
C ILE A 24 -0.58 -22.26 -55.33
N GLY A 25 0.57 -22.65 -54.76
CA GLY A 25 1.27 -23.93 -54.64
C GLY A 25 2.52 -23.74 -53.75
N ASP A 26 3.05 -24.85 -53.24
CA ASP A 26 4.32 -25.00 -52.51
C ASP A 26 5.52 -24.38 -53.28
N PRO A 27 6.61 -23.94 -52.60
CA PRO A 27 7.66 -24.91 -52.26
C PRO A 27 8.53 -24.60 -51.01
N SER A 28 8.90 -25.65 -50.28
CA SER A 28 10.25 -25.82 -49.69
C SER A 28 11.11 -26.67 -50.65
N PRO A 29 12.44 -26.91 -50.49
CA PRO A 29 13.38 -26.52 -49.42
C PRO A 29 14.77 -26.02 -49.94
N ARG A 30 15.63 -25.51 -49.05
CA ARG A 30 17.11 -25.44 -49.12
C ARG A 30 17.56 -24.88 -47.75
N GLY A 31 18.34 -25.53 -46.90
CA GLY A 31 19.56 -26.29 -47.15
C GLY A 31 20.75 -25.40 -46.79
N SER A 32 21.19 -25.40 -45.53
CA SER A 32 22.42 -24.72 -45.08
C SER A 32 23.30 -25.71 -44.31
N PRO A 33 24.61 -25.78 -44.58
CA PRO A 33 25.41 -26.96 -44.29
C PRO A 33 26.21 -26.85 -42.98
N SER A 34 26.55 -28.02 -42.46
CA SER A 34 27.66 -28.25 -41.53
C SER A 34 29.01 -28.00 -42.21
N SER A 35 29.94 -27.33 -41.53
CA SER A 35 31.37 -27.58 -41.75
C SER A 35 32.19 -27.25 -40.51
N SER A 36 32.73 -28.31 -39.92
CA SER A 36 33.89 -28.33 -39.03
C SER A 36 35.18 -28.00 -39.79
N SER A 37 36.06 -27.18 -39.22
CA SER A 37 37.51 -27.24 -39.51
C SER A 37 38.34 -26.54 -38.42
N THR A 38 38.98 -27.34 -37.57
CA THR A 38 40.33 -27.09 -37.03
C THR A 38 41.36 -27.11 -38.20
N PRO A 39 42.55 -26.46 -38.15
CA PRO A 39 43.58 -26.82 -37.15
C PRO A 39 44.67 -25.79 -36.76
N ARG A 40 45.39 -26.21 -35.70
CA ARG A 40 46.85 -26.16 -35.44
C ARG A 40 47.51 -25.00 -34.67
N ARG A 41 48.21 -25.49 -33.62
CA ARG A 41 49.21 -24.91 -32.71
C ARG A 41 50.55 -24.54 -33.38
N SER A 42 51.28 -23.66 -32.69
CA SER A 42 52.75 -23.65 -32.49
C SER A 42 53.03 -22.88 -31.20
N GLY A 43 53.91 -23.19 -30.24
CA GLY A 43 54.85 -24.27 -29.89
C GLY A 43 55.26 -24.03 -28.39
N SER A 44 55.38 -25.06 -27.54
CA SER A 44 56.63 -25.64 -26.97
C SER A 44 57.56 -24.64 -26.25
N ALA A 45 58.17 -24.84 -25.06
CA ALA A 45 58.29 -25.95 -24.11
C ALA A 45 58.99 -25.48 -22.79
N ILE A 46 58.51 -25.94 -21.62
CA ILE A 46 59.15 -26.69 -20.47
C ILE A 46 60.71 -26.54 -20.31
N PRO A 47 61.34 -26.40 -19.09
CA PRO A 47 61.22 -27.35 -17.97
C PRO A 47 61.39 -26.89 -16.50
N SER A 48 61.02 -27.84 -15.63
CA SER A 48 61.18 -27.95 -14.18
C SER A 48 62.55 -28.46 -13.71
N ARG A 49 63.08 -27.98 -12.56
CA ARG A 49 63.49 -28.75 -11.34
C ARG A 49 64.56 -28.05 -10.45
N VAL A 50 64.24 -27.93 -9.15
CA VAL A 50 64.97 -28.28 -7.90
C VAL A 50 66.36 -27.68 -7.54
N GLY A 51 66.44 -27.11 -6.31
CA GLY A 51 67.60 -27.07 -5.38
C GLY A 51 68.16 -25.66 -5.08
N LEU A 52 68.58 -25.22 -3.89
CA LEU A 52 68.56 -25.66 -2.47
C LEU A 52 69.23 -24.53 -1.61
N ARG A 53 68.64 -24.18 -0.43
CA ARG A 53 69.20 -23.48 0.78
C ARG A 53 69.63 -21.99 0.62
N TYR A 54 69.64 -21.07 1.61
CA TYR A 54 69.71 -20.97 3.09
C TYR A 54 68.88 -19.70 3.49
N ALA A 55 67.96 -19.67 4.46
CA ALA A 55 68.08 -19.57 5.93
C ALA A 55 67.92 -18.14 6.49
N GLU A 56 66.87 -17.93 7.30
CA GLU A 56 66.80 -17.21 8.58
C GLU A 56 65.34 -17.39 9.09
N SER A 57 65.12 -18.30 10.06
CA SER A 57 64.84 -18.02 11.49
C SER A 57 63.60 -17.12 11.69
N VAL A 58 62.54 -17.45 12.44
CA VAL A 58 62.35 -18.19 13.69
C VAL A 58 60.93 -18.76 13.72
N HIS A 59 60.74 -19.93 14.33
CA HIS A 59 59.44 -20.59 14.55
C HIS A 59 58.95 -20.40 16.00
N ALA A 60 57.62 -20.26 16.11
CA ALA A 60 56.72 -20.86 17.09
C ALA A 60 56.97 -20.73 18.61
N SER A 61 55.91 -20.37 19.33
CA SER A 61 55.42 -21.25 20.41
C SER A 61 53.90 -21.12 20.61
N SER A 62 53.31 -22.30 20.72
CA SER A 62 51.93 -22.67 21.05
C SER A 62 51.51 -22.24 22.45
N PHE A 63 50.20 -22.03 22.69
CA PHE A 63 49.59 -22.35 23.99
C PHE A 63 48.11 -22.78 23.83
N THR A 64 47.83 -23.96 24.35
CA THR A 64 46.51 -24.60 24.54
C THR A 64 45.83 -24.13 25.82
N GLU A 65 44.51 -24.36 25.87
CA GLU A 65 43.56 -24.30 26.98
C GLU A 65 44.11 -24.36 28.41
N ASP A 66 43.79 -23.36 29.25
CA ASP A 66 42.99 -23.49 30.48
C ASP A 66 42.94 -22.15 31.25
N ALA A 67 41.74 -21.72 31.68
CA ALA A 67 41.47 -20.94 32.90
C ALA A 67 40.09 -20.22 32.86
N MET A 68 39.09 -21.00 33.23
CA MET A 68 37.87 -20.65 33.99
C MET A 68 37.60 -19.20 34.46
N LEU A 69 36.39 -18.77 34.11
CA LEU A 69 35.31 -18.31 35.01
C LEU A 69 35.71 -17.43 36.21
N LYS A 70 35.58 -16.11 36.06
CA LYS A 70 35.02 -15.20 37.08
C LYS A 70 34.29 -14.04 36.40
N VAL A 71 33.05 -14.26 35.99
CA VAL A 71 32.08 -13.16 35.85
C VAL A 71 31.02 -13.41 36.92
N VAL A 72 30.97 -12.48 37.87
CA VAL A 72 30.03 -12.46 38.99
C VAL A 72 28.61 -12.56 38.44
N ALA A 73 27.93 -13.66 38.78
CA ALA A 73 26.51 -13.81 38.58
C ALA A 73 25.76 -12.83 39.49
N PHE A 74 25.37 -11.69 38.94
CA PHE A 74 24.21 -11.00 39.47
C PHE A 74 23.00 -11.82 39.04
N VAL A 75 22.42 -12.57 39.98
CA VAL A 75 21.07 -13.14 39.84
C VAL A 75 20.10 -11.96 39.89
N LEU A 76 19.98 -11.24 38.78
CA LEU A 76 18.74 -10.59 38.43
C LEU A 76 17.97 -11.67 37.66
N GLY A 77 17.02 -12.31 38.34
CA GLY A 77 16.04 -13.15 37.66
C GLY A 77 15.45 -12.38 36.48
N PRO A 78 14.95 -13.05 35.42
CA PRO A 78 14.33 -12.34 34.33
C PRO A 78 13.12 -11.63 34.92
N LEU A 79 13.27 -10.33 35.20
CA LEU A 79 12.17 -9.40 35.21
C LEU A 79 11.65 -9.47 33.78
N LEU A 80 10.69 -10.36 33.59
CA LEU A 80 9.74 -10.35 32.49
C LEU A 80 9.02 -9.00 32.61
N ILE A 81 9.68 -7.94 32.14
CA ILE A 81 9.02 -6.67 31.89
C ILE A 81 8.12 -6.98 30.73
N SER A 82 6.87 -7.32 31.03
CA SER A 82 5.80 -7.44 30.05
C SER A 82 5.81 -6.14 29.24
N PRO A 83 6.10 -6.17 27.93
CA PRO A 83 6.04 -4.97 27.10
C PRO A 83 4.60 -4.48 26.88
N TRP A 84 3.63 -5.28 27.31
CA TRP A 84 2.27 -4.86 27.64
C TRP A 84 2.06 -5.12 29.12
N GLN A 85 2.75 -4.39 30.00
CA GLN A 85 2.10 -4.12 31.26
C GLN A 85 0.83 -3.38 30.86
N SER A 86 -0.33 -4.00 31.11
CA SER A 86 -1.52 -3.24 31.44
C SER A 86 -0.99 -2.17 32.39
N PRO A 87 -1.02 -0.89 32.01
CA PRO A 87 -0.60 0.12 32.95
C PRO A 87 -1.42 -0.16 34.21
N SER A 88 -0.74 -0.31 35.35
CA SER A 88 -1.39 -0.27 36.66
C SER A 88 -2.35 0.90 36.59
N ALA A 89 -3.65 0.63 36.41
CA ALA A 89 -4.64 1.57 35.87
C ALA A 89 -3.99 2.80 35.21
N ALA A 90 -3.63 2.76 33.89
CA ALA A 90 -3.21 3.99 33.20
C ALA A 90 -4.17 5.06 33.65
N GLU A 91 -3.67 6.05 34.40
CA GLU A 91 -4.51 7.14 34.86
C GLU A 91 -5.23 7.63 33.63
N ALA A 92 -6.56 7.52 33.66
CA ALA A 92 -7.37 7.79 32.49
C ALA A 92 -6.97 9.18 32.01
N ILE A 93 -6.37 9.28 30.82
CA ILE A 93 -5.88 10.56 30.31
C ILE A 93 -7.11 11.46 30.28
N GLU A 94 -7.11 12.50 31.11
CA GLU A 94 -8.26 13.38 31.22
C GLU A 94 -8.29 14.28 29.98
N MET A 95 -9.05 13.84 28.99
CA MET A 95 -9.11 14.50 27.69
C MET A 95 -9.79 15.86 27.80
N GLY A 96 -9.25 16.84 27.09
CA GLY A 96 -9.86 18.16 26.95
C GLY A 96 -10.77 18.23 25.72
N GLY A 97 -11.10 19.45 25.33
CA GLY A 97 -11.91 19.69 24.14
C GLY A 97 -11.77 21.10 23.60
N LEU A 98 -12.19 21.29 22.35
CA LEU A 98 -12.21 22.57 21.68
C LEU A 98 -13.58 22.80 21.06
N ARG A 99 -14.12 24.01 21.19
CA ARG A 99 -15.34 24.44 20.49
C ARG A 99 -15.19 25.88 20.01
N GLY A 100 -16.04 26.28 19.09
CA GLY A 100 -16.10 27.68 18.67
C GLY A 100 -16.90 27.89 17.40
N ALA A 101 -16.74 29.06 16.80
CA ALA A 101 -17.35 29.45 15.54
C ALA A 101 -16.30 29.74 14.47
N VAL A 102 -16.62 29.41 13.23
CA VAL A 102 -15.88 29.75 12.02
C VAL A 102 -16.68 30.77 11.23
N ARG A 103 -16.06 31.92 10.94
CA ARG A 103 -16.65 33.02 10.18
C ARG A 103 -15.76 33.40 9.01
N ASP A 104 -16.34 33.94 7.95
CA ASP A 104 -15.57 34.54 6.85
C ASP A 104 -15.12 35.97 7.18
N GLU A 105 -14.40 36.60 6.26
CA GLU A 105 -13.91 37.98 6.38
C GLU A 105 -15.02 39.04 6.56
N ASN A 106 -16.27 38.69 6.24
CA ASN A 106 -17.44 39.55 6.41
C ASN A 106 -18.25 39.18 7.67
N GLY A 107 -17.72 38.28 8.52
CA GLY A 107 -18.38 37.82 9.75
C GLY A 107 -19.48 36.77 9.53
N LYS A 108 -19.71 36.31 8.30
CA LYS A 108 -20.76 35.34 7.99
C LYS A 108 -20.32 33.93 8.44
N PRO A 109 -21.22 33.14 9.06
CA PRO A 109 -20.95 31.75 9.43
C PRO A 109 -20.47 30.90 8.24
N VAL A 110 -19.40 30.14 8.43
CA VAL A 110 -18.87 29.21 7.41
C VAL A 110 -19.22 27.78 7.79
N THR A 111 -19.93 27.08 6.92
CA THR A 111 -20.28 25.67 7.08
C THR A 111 -19.37 24.81 6.21
N GLY A 112 -18.95 23.64 6.71
CA GLY A 112 -18.07 22.71 6.03
C GLY A 112 -16.59 23.12 6.03
N ALA A 113 -16.20 24.11 6.84
CA ALA A 113 -14.78 24.36 7.08
C ALA A 113 -14.21 23.16 7.85
N ALA A 114 -13.04 22.65 7.47
CA ALA A 114 -12.34 21.64 8.24
C ALA A 114 -11.43 22.33 9.25
N ILE A 115 -11.58 22.00 10.53
CA ILE A 115 -10.77 22.48 11.65
C ILE A 115 -9.84 21.34 12.03
N LYS A 116 -8.55 21.49 11.74
CA LYS A 116 -7.49 20.55 12.13
C LYS A 116 -6.86 21.02 13.43
N ILE A 117 -6.77 20.12 14.40
CA ILE A 117 -6.24 20.36 15.73
C ILE A 117 -5.11 19.35 15.93
N ARG A 118 -3.88 19.80 15.75
CA ARG A 118 -2.69 18.97 15.84
C ARG A 118 -2.04 19.13 17.20
N ASN A 119 -2.08 18.09 18.03
CA ASN A 119 -1.23 17.99 19.21
C ASN A 119 0.22 17.77 18.75
N VAL A 120 1.10 18.75 19.01
CA VAL A 120 2.46 18.77 18.45
C VAL A 120 3.38 17.77 19.14
N GLU A 121 3.12 17.48 20.41
CA GLU A 121 3.92 16.58 21.24
C GLU A 121 3.66 15.12 20.87
N ARG A 122 2.40 14.76 20.60
CA ARG A 122 1.98 13.39 20.29
C ARG A 122 1.91 13.08 18.80
N GLY A 123 1.96 14.10 17.94
CA GLY A 123 1.77 13.91 16.49
C GLY A 123 0.37 13.40 16.14
N ILE A 124 -0.65 13.82 16.89
CA ILE A 124 -2.05 13.42 16.68
C ILE A 124 -2.80 14.62 16.12
N THR A 125 -3.50 14.43 15.01
CA THR A 125 -4.32 15.48 14.39
C THR A 125 -5.78 15.06 14.38
N VAL A 126 -6.63 15.81 15.07
CA VAL A 126 -8.09 15.66 15.01
C VAL A 126 -8.66 16.67 14.04
N THR A 127 -9.47 16.22 13.10
CA THR A 127 -10.20 17.08 12.16
C THR A 127 -11.69 16.98 12.40
N VAL A 128 -12.32 18.12 12.64
CA VAL A 128 -13.78 18.27 12.71
C VAL A 128 -14.27 19.27 11.67
N PHE A 129 -15.57 19.31 11.42
CA PHE A 129 -16.15 20.18 10.40
C PHE A 129 -17.17 21.14 11.02
N SER A 130 -17.17 22.40 10.57
CA SER A 130 -18.14 23.40 11.06
C SER A 130 -19.55 23.16 10.50
N ARG A 131 -20.57 23.38 11.31
CA ARG A 131 -22.01 23.21 11.02
C ARG A 131 -22.74 24.48 11.41
N GLY A 132 -23.37 25.16 10.45
CA GLY A 132 -23.98 26.47 10.70
C GLY A 132 -22.98 27.53 11.23
N GLY A 133 -21.67 27.34 10.96
CA GLY A 133 -20.59 28.14 11.54
C GLY A 133 -19.99 27.57 12.82
N SER A 134 -20.68 26.74 13.59
CA SER A 134 -20.14 26.24 14.87
C SER A 134 -19.38 24.92 14.68
N TYR A 135 -18.40 24.65 15.55
CA TYR A 135 -17.71 23.37 15.59
C TYR A 135 -17.46 22.91 17.03
N SER A 136 -17.31 21.60 17.20
CA SER A 136 -16.94 20.98 18.47
C SER A 136 -16.03 19.77 18.22
N ALA A 137 -14.95 19.69 18.98
CA ALA A 137 -13.99 18.59 19.00
C ALA A 137 -13.76 18.19 20.46
N PRO A 138 -14.61 17.30 21.03
CA PRO A 138 -14.34 16.71 22.33
C PRO A 138 -13.24 15.65 22.23
N GLY A 139 -12.65 15.25 23.37
CA GLY A 139 -11.73 14.12 23.41
C GLY A 139 -10.35 14.44 22.82
N LEU A 140 -9.83 15.63 23.08
CA LEU A 140 -8.51 16.04 22.63
C LEU A 140 -7.46 15.71 23.68
N PHE A 141 -6.32 15.17 23.24
CA PHE A 141 -5.19 14.93 24.14
C PHE A 141 -4.66 16.26 24.70
N PRO A 142 -4.37 16.32 26.01
CA PRO A 142 -3.78 17.50 26.61
C PRO A 142 -2.38 17.78 26.04
N GLY A 143 -1.96 19.04 26.13
CA GLY A 143 -0.67 19.55 25.64
C GLY A 143 -0.82 20.66 24.59
N GLN A 144 0.31 21.05 24.01
CA GLN A 144 0.35 22.10 23.00
C GLN A 144 -0.30 21.64 21.68
N SER A 145 -1.19 22.47 21.15
CA SER A 145 -1.93 22.19 19.92
C SER A 145 -1.84 23.35 18.92
N GLU A 146 -1.59 22.99 17.66
CA GLU A 146 -1.70 23.88 16.52
C GLU A 146 -3.07 23.68 15.86
N VAL A 147 -3.88 24.73 15.82
CA VAL A 147 -5.20 24.75 15.21
C VAL A 147 -5.12 25.46 13.88
N SER A 148 -5.66 24.86 12.83
CA SER A 148 -5.86 25.49 11.53
C SER A 148 -7.28 25.25 11.04
N ALA A 149 -7.89 26.23 10.38
CA ALA A 149 -9.19 26.05 9.74
C ALA A 149 -9.15 26.48 8.27
N GLY A 150 -9.85 25.73 7.44
CA GLY A 150 -10.01 26.08 6.03
C GLY A 150 -10.72 25.06 5.17
N PRO A 151 -10.92 25.38 3.88
CA PRO A 151 -11.44 24.46 2.91
C PRO A 151 -10.50 23.24 2.79
N GLY A 152 -10.98 22.04 3.12
CA GLY A 152 -10.16 20.83 3.17
C GLY A 152 -9.01 20.87 4.20
N GLY A 153 -9.05 21.81 5.15
CA GLY A 153 -8.08 21.95 6.24
C GLY A 153 -6.71 22.48 5.80
N HIS A 154 -6.66 23.29 4.74
CA HIS A 154 -5.41 23.87 4.20
C HIS A 154 -5.52 25.36 3.85
N ALA A 155 -6.44 26.14 4.44
CA ALA A 155 -6.45 27.58 4.15
C ALA A 155 -5.31 28.31 4.86
N GLU A 156 -4.63 29.16 4.10
CA GLU A 156 -4.01 30.36 4.66
C GLU A 156 -5.11 31.24 5.25
N GLY A 157 -5.14 31.42 6.57
CA GLY A 157 -5.98 32.45 7.17
C GLY A 157 -6.23 32.34 8.67
N ALA A 158 -6.55 31.15 9.17
CA ALA A 158 -6.90 30.96 10.58
C ALA A 158 -5.98 29.90 11.20
N ASN A 159 -4.85 30.35 11.77
CA ASN A 159 -3.93 29.52 12.54
C ASN A 159 -3.87 30.04 13.97
N ALA A 160 -3.91 29.14 14.95
CA ALA A 160 -3.73 29.47 16.36
C ALA A 160 -2.87 28.41 17.04
N LYS A 161 -2.13 28.82 18.07
CA LYS A 161 -1.49 27.91 19.01
C LYS A 161 -2.25 28.01 20.33
N ILE A 162 -2.65 26.86 20.85
CA ILE A 162 -3.39 26.76 22.10
C ILE A 162 -2.78 25.67 22.97
N GLU A 163 -2.99 25.76 24.27
CA GLU A 163 -2.65 24.70 25.22
C GLU A 163 -3.95 24.10 25.75
N ILE A 164 -4.12 22.79 25.59
CA ILE A 164 -5.27 22.06 26.12
C ILE A 164 -4.84 21.44 27.45
N ALA A 165 -5.34 21.98 28.57
CA ALA A 165 -5.11 21.39 29.89
C ALA A 165 -6.01 20.16 30.10
N PRO A 166 -5.59 19.19 30.95
CA PRO A 166 -6.39 18.01 31.28
C PRO A 166 -7.81 18.37 31.74
N GLY A 167 -8.81 17.71 31.15
CA GLY A 167 -10.24 17.93 31.44
C GLY A 167 -10.82 19.28 31.04
N LYS A 168 -10.03 20.18 30.43
CA LYS A 168 -10.48 21.53 30.08
C LYS A 168 -11.01 21.62 28.66
N ASN A 169 -12.16 22.28 28.53
CA ASN A 169 -12.75 22.65 27.25
C ASN A 169 -12.45 24.12 26.95
N ILE A 170 -11.89 24.37 25.77
CA ILE A 170 -11.48 25.71 25.32
C ILE A 170 -12.46 26.22 24.27
N SER A 171 -12.67 27.53 24.26
CA SER A 171 -13.41 28.22 23.20
C SER A 171 -12.43 28.97 22.30
N LEU A 172 -12.52 28.78 20.99
CA LEU A 172 -11.70 29.47 20.00
C LEU A 172 -12.54 29.79 18.76
N ASP A 173 -12.74 31.07 18.47
CA ASP A 173 -13.37 31.48 17.22
C ASP A 173 -12.31 31.70 16.14
N LEU A 174 -12.61 31.28 14.92
CA LEU A 174 -11.70 31.28 13.78
C LEU A 174 -12.28 32.14 12.66
N ALA A 175 -11.50 33.11 12.19
CA ALA A 175 -11.86 33.96 11.07
C ALA A 175 -11.08 33.54 9.81
N LEU A 176 -11.78 33.02 8.81
CA LEU A 176 -11.19 32.65 7.53
C LEU A 176 -10.99 33.91 6.68
N LYS A 177 -9.73 34.20 6.36
CA LYS A 177 -9.42 35.07 5.23
C LYS A 177 -9.86 34.35 3.95
N ARG A 178 -10.39 35.06 2.96
CA ARG A 178 -10.86 34.47 1.70
C ARG A 178 -9.73 33.68 1.02
N SER A 179 -9.69 32.38 1.25
CA SER A 179 -8.66 31.50 0.70
C SER A 179 -9.07 30.99 -0.69
N SER A 180 -8.06 30.68 -1.49
CA SER A 180 -8.14 30.00 -2.80
C SER A 180 -9.13 28.82 -2.81
N PRO A 181 -9.74 28.49 -3.96
CA PRO A 181 -10.67 27.37 -4.09
C PRO A 181 -10.04 26.05 -3.62
N ILE A 182 -10.83 25.16 -3.01
CA ILE A 182 -10.43 23.75 -2.97
C ILE A 182 -10.51 23.22 -4.40
N LEU A 183 -9.37 22.80 -4.92
CA LEU A 183 -9.33 22.00 -6.13
C LEU A 183 -9.27 20.52 -5.74
N THR A 184 -10.25 19.73 -6.22
CA THR A 184 -10.17 18.27 -6.15
C THR A 184 -8.97 17.74 -6.96
N PRO A 185 -8.52 16.49 -6.78
CA PRO A 185 -7.53 15.90 -7.67
C PRO A 185 -7.93 16.00 -9.15
N ALA A 186 -9.22 15.82 -9.48
CA ALA A 186 -9.75 16.02 -10.83
C ALA A 186 -9.63 17.47 -11.31
N ASP A 187 -9.91 18.44 -10.43
CA ASP A 187 -9.73 19.86 -10.74
C ASP A 187 -8.26 20.21 -11.02
N TRP A 188 -7.32 19.64 -10.27
CA TRP A 188 -5.90 19.83 -10.54
C TRP A 188 -5.46 19.15 -11.84
N ILE A 189 -5.90 17.92 -12.10
CA ILE A 189 -5.63 17.18 -13.33
C ILE A 189 -6.11 17.96 -14.56
N ALA A 190 -7.33 18.49 -14.50
CA ALA A 190 -7.91 19.30 -15.57
C ALA A 190 -7.09 20.57 -15.88
N ARG A 191 -6.33 21.07 -14.89
CA ARG A 191 -5.51 22.29 -15.02
C ARG A 191 -4.07 22.01 -15.44
N LEU A 192 -3.60 20.76 -15.38
CA LEU A 192 -2.24 20.43 -15.81
C LEU A 192 -2.04 20.88 -17.27
N PRO A 193 -0.89 21.52 -17.59
CA PRO A 193 -0.61 22.01 -18.94
C PRO A 193 -0.77 20.93 -19.99
N GLU A 194 -1.43 21.27 -21.10
CA GLU A 194 -1.52 20.35 -22.23
C GLU A 194 -0.16 20.22 -22.92
N ASP A 195 0.08 19.06 -23.52
CA ASP A 195 1.23 18.80 -24.37
C ASP A 195 0.80 18.01 -25.62
N ARG A 196 1.57 18.16 -26.71
CA ARG A 196 1.25 17.50 -27.98
C ARG A 196 1.62 16.00 -27.99
N ASP A 197 2.44 15.55 -27.05
CA ASP A 197 3.11 14.24 -27.06
C ASP A 197 2.48 13.25 -26.07
N GLY A 198 1.34 13.60 -25.45
CA GLY A 198 0.60 12.78 -24.48
C GLY A 198 1.29 12.61 -23.12
N VAL A 199 2.32 13.39 -22.82
CA VAL A 199 3.11 13.30 -21.58
C VAL A 199 2.30 13.73 -20.35
N LYS A 200 1.31 14.62 -20.48
CA LYS A 200 0.35 14.94 -19.42
C LYS A 200 -0.35 13.68 -18.93
N GLN A 201 -0.81 12.83 -19.85
CA GLN A 201 -1.51 11.59 -19.48
C GLN A 201 -0.57 10.57 -18.85
N LEU A 202 0.69 10.55 -19.30
CA LEU A 202 1.76 9.77 -18.69
C LEU A 202 2.02 10.21 -17.23
N VAL A 203 2.13 11.51 -16.99
CA VAL A 203 2.29 12.11 -15.64
C VAL A 203 1.09 11.76 -14.76
N ILE A 204 -0.14 11.84 -15.29
CA ILE A 204 -1.35 11.45 -14.53
C ILE A 204 -1.27 9.97 -14.14
N ASN A 205 -1.00 9.10 -15.09
CA ASN A 205 -0.99 7.65 -14.87
C ASN A 205 0.14 7.19 -13.92
N ARG A 206 1.28 7.89 -13.91
CA ARG A 206 2.47 7.49 -13.13
C ARG A 206 2.63 8.22 -11.81
N CYS A 207 2.32 9.50 -11.79
CA CYS A 207 2.60 10.37 -10.64
C CYS A 207 1.34 10.69 -9.83
N VAL A 208 0.15 10.56 -10.42
CA VAL A 208 -1.12 10.93 -9.77
C VAL A 208 -1.90 9.73 -9.23
N ASN A 209 -1.61 8.52 -9.70
CA ASN A 209 -2.34 7.30 -9.32
C ASN A 209 -2.26 6.97 -7.81
N CYS A 210 -1.18 7.36 -7.14
CA CYS A 210 -0.98 7.10 -5.71
C CYS A 210 -1.42 8.28 -4.84
N HIS A 211 -1.20 9.50 -5.33
CA HIS A 211 -1.51 10.74 -4.63
C HIS A 211 -1.79 11.87 -5.62
N GLY A 212 -2.66 12.81 -5.27
CA GLY A 212 -3.04 13.92 -6.15
C GLY A 212 -1.84 14.74 -6.65
N PRO A 213 -1.99 15.47 -7.78
CA PRO A 213 -0.91 16.23 -8.40
C PRO A 213 -0.41 17.41 -7.54
N VAL A 214 -1.15 17.77 -6.48
CA VAL A 214 -0.78 18.81 -5.49
C VAL A 214 0.66 18.64 -4.97
N ASN A 215 1.12 17.38 -4.86
CA ASN A 215 2.44 17.04 -4.34
C ASN A 215 3.61 17.52 -5.22
N PHE A 216 3.38 17.70 -6.53
CA PHE A 216 4.43 18.15 -7.45
C PHE A 216 4.16 19.54 -8.04
N VAL A 217 2.90 19.96 -8.21
CA VAL A 217 2.58 21.29 -8.77
C VAL A 217 3.07 22.45 -7.88
N SER A 218 3.31 22.18 -6.59
CA SER A 218 3.88 23.13 -5.62
C SER A 218 5.41 23.16 -5.58
N ARG A 219 6.10 22.23 -6.28
CA ARG A 219 7.56 22.08 -6.24
C ARG A 219 8.22 22.72 -7.45
N ARG A 220 9.45 23.19 -7.28
CA ARG A 220 10.22 23.86 -8.33
C ARG A 220 11.62 23.26 -8.39
N PHE A 221 11.74 22.16 -9.12
CA PHE A 221 13.02 21.50 -9.33
C PHE A 221 13.54 21.76 -10.75
N ASP A 222 14.86 21.75 -10.88
CA ASP A 222 15.50 21.66 -12.19
C ASP A 222 15.27 20.26 -12.80
N ARG A 223 15.82 20.03 -14.00
CA ARG A 223 15.62 18.76 -14.70
C ARG A 223 16.18 17.56 -13.96
N LEU A 224 17.33 17.71 -13.32
CA LEU A 224 17.95 16.62 -12.56
C LEU A 224 17.15 16.29 -11.30
N GLY A 225 16.68 17.30 -10.58
CA GLY A 225 15.82 17.15 -9.40
C GLY A 225 14.50 16.47 -9.75
N TRP A 226 13.85 16.87 -10.84
CA TRP A 226 12.64 16.19 -11.31
C TRP A 226 12.89 14.74 -11.73
N LYS A 227 13.96 14.48 -12.48
CA LYS A 227 14.33 13.11 -12.88
C LYS A 227 14.57 12.21 -11.66
N LYS A 228 15.23 12.72 -10.62
CA LYS A 228 15.43 12.00 -9.36
C LYS A 228 14.10 11.63 -8.70
N VAL A 229 13.18 12.59 -8.59
CA VAL A 229 11.83 12.34 -8.03
C VAL A 229 11.10 11.24 -8.80
N VAL A 230 11.12 11.29 -10.14
CA VAL A 230 10.44 10.30 -10.97
C VAL A 230 11.05 8.89 -10.79
N ILE A 231 12.38 8.79 -10.73
CA ILE A 231 13.08 7.53 -10.47
C ILE A 231 12.75 6.99 -9.08
N ASP A 232 12.80 7.84 -8.05
CA ASP A 232 12.53 7.43 -6.67
C ASP A 232 11.07 7.00 -6.48
N MET A 233 10.12 7.66 -7.15
CA MET A 233 8.71 7.23 -7.18
C MET A 233 8.52 5.92 -7.96
N GLY A 234 9.25 5.74 -9.06
CA GLY A 234 9.26 4.48 -9.81
C GLY A 234 9.82 3.28 -9.04
N ARG A 235 10.67 3.52 -8.03
CA ARG A 235 11.22 2.49 -7.13
C ARG A 235 10.23 1.99 -6.08
N ILE A 236 9.08 2.64 -5.90
CA ILE A 236 7.97 2.17 -5.04
C ILE A 236 7.20 1.04 -5.76
N GLU A 237 7.95 0.12 -6.38
CA GLU A 237 7.52 -0.90 -7.36
C GLU A 237 6.37 -1.79 -6.88
N GLU A 238 5.14 -1.37 -7.17
CA GLU A 238 4.03 -2.27 -7.54
C GLU A 238 2.86 -1.59 -8.27
N ILE A 239 3.02 -0.34 -8.73
CA ILE A 239 1.94 0.47 -9.30
C ILE A 239 2.26 0.81 -10.77
N GLY A 240 2.55 -0.22 -11.55
CA GLY A 240 2.44 -0.17 -13.02
C GLY A 240 1.03 -0.64 -13.43
N PRO A 241 0.44 -0.10 -14.52
CA PRO A 241 -0.83 -0.57 -15.04
C PRO A 241 -0.75 -2.07 -15.37
N PRO A 242 -1.84 -2.84 -15.24
CA PRO A 242 -1.82 -4.31 -15.33
C PRO A 242 -1.46 -4.89 -16.70
N ASN A 243 -1.24 -4.05 -17.72
CA ASN A 243 -1.12 -4.48 -19.11
C ASN A 243 0.23 -4.07 -19.69
N TYR A 244 1.29 -4.79 -19.34
CA TYR A 244 2.43 -4.92 -20.25
C TYR A 244 2.94 -6.35 -20.15
N LYS A 245 3.00 -7.02 -21.30
CA LYS A 245 3.65 -8.33 -21.46
C LYS A 245 5.07 -8.24 -20.89
N SER A 246 5.55 -9.39 -20.41
CA SER A 246 6.92 -9.63 -19.93
C SER A 246 7.98 -8.94 -20.79
N ILE A 247 8.29 -7.69 -20.44
CA ILE A 247 9.53 -7.03 -20.82
C ILE A 247 10.60 -7.58 -19.89
N SER A 248 11.80 -7.82 -20.42
CA SER A 248 12.94 -8.17 -19.58
C SER A 248 13.19 -7.06 -18.56
N ASP A 249 13.86 -7.34 -17.43
CA ASP A 249 14.21 -6.30 -16.45
C ASP A 249 14.99 -5.15 -17.11
N GLU A 250 15.76 -5.45 -18.16
CA GLU A 250 16.54 -4.50 -18.94
C GLU A 250 15.66 -3.61 -19.85
N GLU A 251 14.68 -4.19 -20.55
CA GLU A 251 13.69 -3.44 -21.33
C GLU A 251 12.74 -2.61 -20.45
N ALA A 252 12.38 -3.13 -19.27
CA ALA A 252 11.65 -2.40 -18.25
C ALA A 252 12.45 -1.21 -17.73
N MET A 253 13.74 -1.40 -17.46
CA MET A 253 14.64 -0.33 -17.03
C MET A 253 14.90 0.71 -18.12
N ALA A 254 15.08 0.28 -19.37
CA ALA A 254 15.27 1.18 -20.51
C ALA A 254 14.01 2.01 -20.80
N SER A 255 12.83 1.37 -20.82
CA SER A 255 11.54 2.04 -20.96
C SER A 255 11.29 3.02 -19.80
N ARG A 256 11.58 2.63 -18.55
CA ARG A 256 11.50 3.52 -17.38
C ARG A 256 12.46 4.72 -17.49
N SER A 257 13.63 4.55 -18.11
CA SER A 257 14.61 5.62 -18.33
C SER A 257 14.11 6.64 -19.36
N GLU A 258 13.59 6.18 -20.49
CA GLU A 258 12.99 7.04 -21.52
C GLU A 258 11.73 7.74 -21.00
N GLU A 259 10.87 7.00 -20.29
CA GLU A 259 9.66 7.54 -19.67
C GLU A 259 9.99 8.61 -18.61
N ALA A 260 11.01 8.36 -17.77
CA ALA A 260 11.49 9.32 -16.79
C ALA A 260 12.07 10.58 -17.44
N GLU A 261 12.74 10.46 -18.60
CA GLU A 261 13.19 11.61 -19.37
C GLU A 261 12.03 12.45 -19.89
N ARG A 262 11.00 11.81 -20.46
CA ARG A 262 9.81 12.51 -20.97
C ARG A 262 9.05 13.21 -19.85
N ILE A 263 8.80 12.52 -18.74
CA ILE A 263 8.10 13.07 -17.57
C ILE A 263 8.92 14.23 -16.96
N SER A 264 10.23 14.05 -16.74
CA SER A 264 11.07 15.09 -16.16
C SER A 264 11.16 16.33 -17.06
N ALA A 265 11.26 16.16 -18.38
CA ALA A 265 11.25 17.28 -19.32
C ALA A 265 9.94 18.08 -19.27
N TYR A 266 8.78 17.40 -19.20
CA TYR A 266 7.49 18.05 -19.01
C TYR A 266 7.43 18.79 -17.67
N LEU A 267 7.83 18.15 -16.58
CA LEU A 267 7.82 18.77 -15.25
C LEU A 267 8.76 19.97 -15.15
N THR A 268 9.95 19.92 -15.76
CA THR A 268 10.84 21.09 -15.82
C THR A 268 10.25 22.22 -16.66
N ARG A 269 9.63 21.89 -17.80
CA ARG A 269 9.03 22.90 -18.69
C ARG A 269 7.92 23.68 -17.99
N HIS A 270 7.12 23.02 -17.16
CA HIS A 270 5.92 23.61 -16.55
C HIS A 270 6.07 23.97 -15.06
N PHE A 271 7.00 23.32 -14.36
CA PHE A 271 7.24 23.44 -12.91
C PHE A 271 8.75 23.52 -12.59
N GLY A 272 9.54 24.11 -13.50
CA GLY A 272 10.96 24.42 -13.30
C GLY A 272 11.19 25.60 -12.34
N PRO A 273 12.44 25.85 -11.89
CA PRO A 273 12.78 26.90 -10.93
C PRO A 273 12.28 28.29 -11.34
N ASP A 274 12.35 28.60 -12.64
CA ASP A 274 11.99 29.92 -13.18
C ASP A 274 10.50 30.04 -13.57
N LYS A 275 9.68 29.04 -13.24
CA LYS A 275 8.25 29.05 -13.56
C LYS A 275 7.44 29.51 -12.35
N ALA A 276 6.69 30.60 -12.54
CA ALA A 276 5.66 31.03 -11.60
C ALA A 276 4.65 29.88 -11.36
N PRO A 277 3.93 29.85 -10.22
CA PRO A 277 2.90 28.84 -9.92
C PRO A 277 1.64 28.84 -10.79
N GLY A 278 1.79 29.10 -12.09
CA GLY A 278 0.72 29.37 -13.04
C GLY A 278 -0.09 28.14 -13.44
N LEU A 279 -0.83 27.58 -12.50
CA LEU A 279 -2.12 26.98 -12.82
C LEU A 279 -3.15 28.10 -12.65
N ASN A 280 -3.97 28.37 -13.67
CA ASN A 280 -5.09 29.30 -13.55
C ASN A 280 -6.13 28.68 -12.58
N VAL A 281 -5.88 28.88 -11.28
CA VAL A 281 -6.75 28.48 -10.20
C VAL A 281 -7.86 29.54 -10.10
N PRO A 282 -9.15 29.18 -10.25
CA PRO A 282 -10.26 30.12 -10.12
C PRO A 282 -10.19 30.88 -8.80
N LYS A 283 -10.73 32.09 -8.73
CA LYS A 283 -10.97 32.74 -7.43
C LYS A 283 -12.23 32.13 -6.81
N ALA A 284 -12.03 31.26 -5.82
CA ALA A 284 -13.02 30.54 -5.02
C ALA A 284 -13.94 29.55 -5.77
N VAL A 285 -13.99 28.33 -5.23
CA VAL A 285 -15.03 27.34 -5.51
C VAL A 285 -15.74 27.24 -4.17
N ALA A 286 -17.04 27.55 -4.19
CA ALA A 286 -17.89 27.46 -3.02
C ALA A 286 -17.74 26.08 -2.36
N TYR A 287 -17.80 26.04 -1.02
CA TYR A 287 -17.83 24.82 -0.23
C TYR A 287 -18.86 23.85 -0.83
N ARG A 288 -18.38 22.85 -1.57
CA ARG A 288 -19.23 21.82 -2.21
C ARG A 288 -19.58 20.78 -1.15
N ASN A 289 -20.48 21.14 -0.24
CA ASN A 289 -21.33 20.21 0.50
C ASN A 289 -22.37 21.01 1.28
N THR A 290 -23.57 21.16 0.73
CA THR A 290 -24.69 21.86 1.37
C THR A 290 -25.90 20.97 1.62
N VAL A 291 -25.78 19.64 1.49
CA VAL A 291 -26.90 18.72 1.79
C VAL A 291 -26.38 17.45 2.46
N GLY A 292 -26.85 17.17 3.68
CA GLY A 292 -26.59 15.91 4.40
C GLY A 292 -25.19 15.81 5.02
N GLU A 293 -24.86 16.73 5.92
CA GLU A 293 -23.56 16.81 6.59
C GLU A 293 -23.21 15.53 7.37
N PRO A 294 -22.10 14.85 7.05
CA PRO A 294 -21.64 13.73 7.86
C PRO A 294 -21.01 14.26 9.16
N ASP A 295 -21.48 13.76 10.30
CA ASP A 295 -20.85 13.97 11.61
C ASP A 295 -19.59 13.11 11.72
N VAL A 296 -18.51 13.58 11.10
CA VAL A 296 -17.26 12.82 10.99
C VAL A 296 -16.15 13.56 11.73
N VAL A 297 -15.54 12.84 12.66
CA VAL A 297 -14.27 13.20 13.29
C VAL A 297 -13.19 12.34 12.67
N ILE A 298 -12.14 12.96 12.12
CA ILE A 298 -11.00 12.24 11.56
C ILE A 298 -9.82 12.41 12.51
N THR A 299 -9.37 11.30 13.09
CA THR A 299 -8.13 11.28 13.89
C THR A 299 -7.01 10.67 13.08
N GLN A 300 -5.93 11.41 12.92
CA GLN A 300 -4.72 11.00 12.22
C GLN A 300 -3.58 10.87 13.24
N PHE A 301 -2.78 9.83 13.08
CA PHE A 301 -1.61 9.56 13.92
C PHE A 301 -0.37 9.58 13.04
N ASP A 302 0.61 10.39 13.42
CA ASP A 302 1.90 10.38 12.76
C ASP A 302 2.67 9.11 13.15
N ILE A 303 3.03 8.31 12.15
CA ILE A 303 3.85 7.12 12.36
C ILE A 303 5.30 7.58 12.66
N PRO A 304 5.96 7.06 13.71
CA PRO A 304 7.32 7.45 14.07
C PRO A 304 8.31 7.34 12.91
N THR A 305 8.24 6.24 12.16
CA THR A 305 9.04 6.07 10.94
C THR A 305 8.47 6.89 9.78
N ARG A 306 9.16 7.97 9.42
CA ARG A 306 8.78 8.88 8.31
C ARG A 306 8.65 8.18 6.95
N THR A 307 9.39 7.10 6.72
CA THR A 307 9.37 6.30 5.48
C THR A 307 8.65 4.96 5.67
N ALA A 308 7.74 4.86 6.65
CA ALA A 308 7.05 3.62 7.02
C ALA A 308 6.34 2.98 5.82
N ILE A 309 5.71 3.81 4.98
CA ILE A 309 4.83 3.37 3.88
C ILE A 309 3.87 2.29 4.40
N PRO A 310 2.97 2.64 5.35
CA PRO A 310 2.03 1.70 5.92
C PRO A 310 1.14 1.12 4.79
N HIS A 311 0.87 -0.18 4.82
CA HIS A 311 0.14 -0.84 3.73
C HIS A 311 -1.18 -1.48 4.15
N ASN A 312 -1.17 -2.55 4.94
CA ASN A 312 -2.38 -3.16 5.51
C ASN A 312 -2.36 -3.01 7.03
N LEU A 313 -3.56 -2.99 7.61
CA LEU A 313 -3.76 -2.93 9.05
C LEU A 313 -4.84 -3.91 9.51
N THR A 314 -4.81 -4.23 10.78
CA THR A 314 -5.82 -5.01 11.51
C THR A 314 -6.00 -4.40 12.90
N VAL A 315 -7.12 -4.69 13.56
CA VAL A 315 -7.36 -4.30 14.95
C VAL A 315 -7.42 -5.58 15.78
N ASP A 316 -6.66 -5.63 16.87
CA ASP A 316 -6.74 -6.77 17.81
C ASP A 316 -7.97 -6.63 18.73
N PRO A 317 -8.40 -7.71 19.42
CA PRO A 317 -9.57 -7.64 20.32
C PRO A 317 -9.42 -6.68 21.51
N ARG A 318 -8.21 -6.20 21.81
CA ARG A 318 -7.96 -5.19 22.86
C ARG A 318 -8.07 -3.75 22.32
N GLY A 319 -8.24 -3.59 21.01
CA GLY A 319 -8.42 -2.31 20.33
C GLY A 319 -7.13 -1.70 19.78
N HIS A 320 -6.02 -2.44 19.74
CA HIS A 320 -4.77 -1.95 19.16
C HIS A 320 -4.76 -2.14 17.66
N VAL A 321 -4.25 -1.13 16.97
CA VAL A 321 -4.13 -1.13 15.51
C VAL A 321 -2.74 -1.63 15.15
N TRP A 322 -2.68 -2.74 14.44
CA TRP A 322 -1.43 -3.33 13.92
C TRP A 322 -1.34 -3.10 12.43
N PHE A 323 -0.16 -2.74 11.92
CA PHE A 323 0.05 -2.49 10.50
C PHE A 323 1.44 -2.94 10.04
N VAL A 324 1.58 -3.18 8.73
CA VAL A 324 2.87 -3.44 8.11
C VAL A 324 3.51 -2.15 7.60
N GLU A 325 4.79 -1.93 7.91
CA GLU A 325 5.65 -0.94 7.26
C GLU A 325 6.36 -1.60 6.09
N ARG A 326 5.76 -1.56 4.90
CA ARG A 326 6.21 -2.38 3.75
C ARG A 326 7.66 -2.10 3.34
N TYR A 327 8.09 -0.85 3.42
CA TYR A 327 9.45 -0.43 3.10
C TYR A 327 10.26 -0.02 4.33
N GLY A 328 9.59 0.28 5.44
CA GLY A 328 10.25 0.37 6.75
C GLY A 328 10.75 -0.98 7.26
N GLU A 329 10.26 -2.09 6.70
CA GLU A 329 10.57 -3.48 7.06
C GLU A 329 10.30 -3.74 8.55
N LYS A 330 9.15 -3.24 9.03
CA LYS A 330 8.68 -3.40 10.42
C LYS A 330 7.21 -3.80 10.48
N ILE A 331 6.81 -4.29 11.66
CA ILE A 331 5.43 -4.34 12.10
C ILE A 331 5.21 -3.19 13.08
N GLY A 332 4.24 -2.33 12.80
CA GLY A 332 3.85 -1.24 13.69
C GLY A 332 2.61 -1.62 14.51
N GLY A 333 2.58 -1.18 15.76
CA GLY A 333 1.44 -1.28 16.68
C GLY A 333 1.12 0.10 17.25
N LEU A 334 -0.15 0.49 17.18
CA LEU A 334 -0.70 1.74 17.69
C LEU A 334 -1.76 1.42 18.74
N ASP A 335 -1.64 2.02 19.92
CA ASP A 335 -2.75 2.15 20.85
C ASP A 335 -3.49 3.48 20.59
N PRO A 336 -4.69 3.45 19.98
CA PRO A 336 -5.43 4.67 19.66
C PRO A 336 -5.93 5.42 20.89
N LYS A 337 -6.01 4.78 22.08
CA LYS A 337 -6.47 5.42 23.32
C LYS A 337 -5.40 6.33 23.92
N THR A 338 -4.13 5.99 23.74
CA THR A 338 -2.99 6.75 24.26
C THR A 338 -2.22 7.50 23.18
N GLY A 339 -2.39 7.10 21.92
CA GLY A 339 -1.57 7.53 20.78
C GLY A 339 -0.18 6.90 20.76
N GLY A 340 0.09 5.92 21.62
CA GLY A 340 1.39 5.28 21.73
C GLY A 340 1.68 4.34 20.56
N PHE A 341 2.90 4.41 20.03
CA PHE A 341 3.40 3.51 18.99
C PHE A 341 4.47 2.55 19.52
N ARG A 342 4.49 1.35 18.94
CA ARG A 342 5.61 0.41 19.02
C ARG A 342 5.92 -0.12 17.63
N GLU A 343 7.18 -0.08 17.24
CA GLU A 343 7.62 -0.59 15.94
C GLU A 343 8.59 -1.75 16.17
N PHE A 344 8.37 -2.84 15.44
CA PHE A 344 9.13 -4.07 15.58
C PHE A 344 9.86 -4.39 14.26
N PRO A 345 11.19 -4.22 14.19
CA PRO A 345 11.95 -4.55 12.99
C PRO A 345 11.80 -6.03 12.62
N ILE A 346 11.45 -6.30 11.37
CA ILE A 346 11.36 -7.67 10.87
C ILE A 346 12.80 -8.22 10.74
N PRO A 347 13.13 -9.39 11.30
CA PRO A 347 14.47 -9.98 11.20
C PRO A 347 14.68 -10.61 9.81
N ALA A 348 14.71 -9.77 8.78
CA ALA A 348 14.88 -10.14 7.38
C ALA A 348 15.68 -9.06 6.64
N LYS A 349 16.45 -9.46 5.61
CA LYS A 349 17.09 -8.48 4.72
C LYS A 349 16.06 -7.73 3.86
N VAL A 350 15.06 -8.46 3.35
CA VAL A 350 13.96 -7.93 2.51
C VAL A 350 12.73 -8.81 2.74
N ALA A 351 11.76 -8.36 3.52
CA ALA A 351 10.48 -9.06 3.69
C ALA A 351 9.44 -8.53 2.69
N ARG A 352 9.36 -7.20 2.53
CA ARG A 352 8.29 -6.50 1.79
C ARG A 352 6.91 -7.01 2.22
N SER A 353 6.65 -6.86 3.51
CA SER A 353 5.41 -7.31 4.13
C SER A 353 4.18 -6.70 3.46
N HIS A 354 3.09 -7.47 3.42
CA HIS A 354 1.85 -7.03 2.75
C HIS A 354 0.61 -7.19 3.61
N GLY A 355 0.15 -8.41 3.86
CA GLY A 355 -1.06 -8.71 4.64
C GLY A 355 -0.74 -8.81 6.13
N ILE A 356 -1.73 -8.50 6.97
CA ILE A 356 -1.61 -8.58 8.43
C ILE A 356 -2.95 -8.94 9.06
N VAL A 357 -2.95 -9.83 10.06
CA VAL A 357 -4.10 -10.20 10.89
C VAL A 357 -3.67 -10.39 12.34
N ALA A 358 -4.56 -10.18 13.29
CA ALA A 358 -4.29 -10.36 14.71
C ALA A 358 -5.27 -11.39 15.28
N ASP A 359 -4.77 -12.31 16.11
CA ASP A 359 -5.60 -13.27 16.83
C ASP A 359 -5.90 -12.82 18.26
N ASP A 360 -6.85 -13.51 18.90
CA ASP A 360 -7.30 -13.26 20.27
C ASP A 360 -6.33 -13.73 21.34
N ARG A 361 -5.30 -14.50 20.97
CA ARG A 361 -4.22 -14.95 21.85
C ARG A 361 -3.07 -13.94 21.94
N GLY A 362 -3.18 -12.82 21.22
CA GLY A 362 -2.18 -11.76 21.22
C GLY A 362 -1.06 -11.97 20.20
N PHE A 363 -1.26 -12.83 19.19
CA PHE A 363 -0.33 -12.94 18.07
C PHE A 363 -0.77 -12.08 16.89
N VAL A 364 0.21 -11.45 16.26
CA VAL A 364 0.04 -10.69 15.03
C VAL A 364 0.77 -11.44 13.92
N TRP A 365 0.07 -11.76 12.85
CA TRP A 365 0.57 -12.54 11.73
C TRP A 365 0.68 -11.66 10.51
N TRP A 366 1.78 -11.77 9.75
CA TRP A 366 1.98 -11.02 8.51
C TRP A 366 2.51 -11.89 7.38
N SER A 367 2.20 -11.53 6.13
CA SER A 367 2.78 -12.17 4.95
C SER A 367 3.98 -11.38 4.42
N GLU A 368 5.02 -12.08 3.97
CA GLU A 368 6.21 -11.49 3.36
C GLU A 368 6.20 -11.73 1.84
N SER A 369 5.70 -10.77 1.06
CA SER A 369 5.53 -10.96 -0.40
C SER A 369 6.83 -11.21 -1.15
N ARG A 370 7.97 -10.68 -0.67
CA ARG A 370 9.30 -11.00 -1.21
C ARG A 370 10.05 -12.00 -0.35
N GLY A 371 9.87 -11.94 0.97
CA GLY A 371 10.52 -12.88 1.89
C GLY A 371 10.04 -14.33 1.71
N ASN A 372 8.83 -14.56 1.21
CA ASN A 372 8.20 -15.88 1.05
C ASN A 372 7.99 -16.63 2.39
N HIS A 373 7.62 -15.89 3.43
CA HIS A 373 7.33 -16.42 4.77
C HIS A 373 5.96 -15.93 5.25
N LEU A 374 5.38 -16.69 6.18
CA LEU A 374 4.38 -16.22 7.13
C LEU A 374 5.12 -15.85 8.42
N GLY A 375 5.03 -14.59 8.83
CA GLY A 375 5.58 -14.12 10.09
C GLY A 375 4.55 -14.13 11.21
N ARG A 376 5.05 -14.25 12.44
CA ARG A 376 4.31 -14.21 13.70
C ARG A 376 5.05 -13.31 14.69
N LEU A 377 4.33 -12.41 15.33
CA LEU A 377 4.79 -11.53 16.40
C LEU A 377 3.94 -11.84 17.63
N ASP A 378 4.55 -12.18 18.76
CA ASP A 378 3.87 -12.09 20.05
C ASP A 378 3.79 -10.62 20.44
N SER A 379 2.59 -10.05 20.39
CA SER A 379 2.40 -8.63 20.70
C SER A 379 2.91 -8.30 22.10
N ARG A 380 2.76 -9.24 23.05
CA ARG A 380 3.13 -9.07 24.45
C ARG A 380 4.63 -8.94 24.54
N THR A 381 5.37 -9.99 24.18
CA THR A 381 6.83 -10.08 24.40
C THR A 381 7.67 -9.37 23.34
N GLY A 382 7.11 -9.15 22.14
CA GLY A 382 7.85 -8.67 20.97
C GLY A 382 8.61 -9.76 20.22
N GLU A 383 8.50 -11.03 20.64
CA GLU A 383 9.16 -12.14 19.98
C GLU A 383 8.61 -12.36 18.56
N MET A 384 9.50 -12.54 17.59
CA MET A 384 9.15 -12.77 16.20
C MET A 384 9.62 -14.14 15.71
N LYS A 385 8.75 -14.84 14.97
CA LYS A 385 9.07 -16.07 14.25
C LYS A 385 8.66 -15.92 12.78
N ARG A 386 9.46 -16.47 11.88
CA ARG A 386 9.17 -16.50 10.43
C ARG A 386 9.14 -17.95 9.97
N THR A 387 8.04 -18.36 9.37
CA THR A 387 7.85 -19.73 8.85
C THR A 387 7.85 -19.67 7.33
N PRO A 388 8.76 -20.37 6.64
CA PRO A 388 8.81 -20.37 5.17
C PRO A 388 7.56 -21.05 4.60
N LEU A 389 7.07 -20.54 3.47
CA LEU A 389 6.04 -21.24 2.71
C LEU A 389 6.61 -22.51 2.05
N PRO A 390 5.78 -23.57 1.82
CA PRO A 390 6.24 -24.82 1.22
C PRO A 390 6.82 -24.65 -0.18
N GLN A 391 6.21 -23.78 -1.00
CA GLN A 391 6.65 -23.50 -2.36
C GLN A 391 7.49 -22.22 -2.40
N GLU A 392 8.59 -22.28 -3.14
CA GLU A 392 9.41 -21.09 -3.42
C GLU A 392 8.64 -20.08 -4.27
N ARG A 393 8.98 -18.79 -4.09
CA ARG A 393 8.46 -17.68 -4.93
C ARG A 393 6.93 -17.58 -4.98
N SER A 394 6.23 -18.10 -3.96
CA SER A 394 4.76 -18.06 -3.83
C SER A 394 4.23 -16.63 -3.73
N SER A 395 5.00 -15.73 -3.12
CA SER A 395 4.62 -14.34 -2.88
C SER A 395 3.30 -14.27 -2.09
N PRO A 396 3.29 -14.71 -0.82
CA PRO A 396 2.12 -14.66 0.04
C PRO A 396 1.69 -13.20 0.20
N HIS A 397 0.39 -12.94 0.09
CA HIS A 397 -0.10 -11.61 -0.17
C HIS A 397 -1.13 -11.17 0.88
N THR A 398 -2.40 -11.52 0.73
CA THR A 398 -3.43 -11.08 1.69
C THR A 398 -3.79 -12.18 2.65
N LEU A 399 -3.86 -11.84 3.92
CA LEU A 399 -4.21 -12.76 5.00
C LEU A 399 -5.67 -12.58 5.42
N PHE A 400 -6.28 -13.66 5.89
CA PHE A 400 -7.56 -13.65 6.58
C PHE A 400 -7.51 -14.66 7.74
N LEU A 401 -7.82 -14.21 8.95
CA LEU A 401 -7.96 -15.09 10.11
C LEU A 401 -9.41 -15.57 10.18
N ALA A 402 -9.63 -16.87 9.97
CA ALA A 402 -10.94 -17.49 10.07
C ALA A 402 -11.32 -17.77 11.52
N SER A 403 -12.62 -17.95 11.78
CA SER A 403 -13.17 -18.19 13.13
C SER A 403 -12.72 -19.52 13.76
N ASP A 404 -12.25 -20.47 12.95
CA ASP A 404 -11.64 -21.73 13.40
C ASP A 404 -10.14 -21.61 13.76
N GLY A 405 -9.60 -20.38 13.67
CA GLY A 405 -8.20 -20.06 13.95
C GLY A 405 -7.25 -20.34 12.81
N LEU A 406 -7.72 -20.81 11.64
CA LEU A 406 -6.88 -20.97 10.47
C LEU A 406 -6.56 -19.62 9.84
N ILE A 407 -5.31 -19.47 9.37
CA ILE A 407 -4.87 -18.29 8.65
C ILE A 407 -4.87 -18.61 7.16
N TRP A 408 -5.81 -18.03 6.45
CA TRP A 408 -5.92 -18.14 5.00
C TRP A 408 -5.10 -17.06 4.30
N MET A 409 -4.52 -17.40 3.16
CA MET A 409 -3.73 -16.45 2.38
C MET A 409 -3.79 -16.68 0.88
N THR A 410 -3.72 -15.58 0.13
CA THR A 410 -3.47 -15.62 -1.31
C THR A 410 -1.98 -15.68 -1.61
N GLN A 411 -1.59 -16.44 -2.63
CA GLN A 411 -0.22 -16.49 -3.15
C GLN A 411 -0.21 -15.92 -4.56
N ILE A 412 0.12 -14.62 -4.70
CA ILE A 412 -0.12 -13.87 -5.94
C ILE A 412 0.71 -14.41 -7.12
N ARG A 413 1.94 -14.89 -6.86
CA ARG A 413 2.81 -15.52 -7.87
C ARG A 413 2.70 -17.03 -7.88
N GLY A 414 2.39 -17.64 -6.74
CA GLY A 414 2.20 -19.09 -6.62
C GLY A 414 0.92 -19.61 -7.31
N ASN A 415 0.00 -18.71 -7.69
CA ASN A 415 -1.30 -19.03 -8.29
C ASN A 415 -2.11 -20.02 -7.42
N ARG A 416 -2.10 -19.77 -6.10
CA ARG A 416 -2.65 -20.66 -5.08
C ARG A 416 -3.37 -19.88 -3.99
N ILE A 417 -4.26 -20.60 -3.31
CA ILE A 417 -4.76 -20.25 -1.98
C ILE A 417 -4.07 -21.18 -0.98
N ALA A 418 -3.69 -20.68 0.18
CA ALA A 418 -3.12 -21.50 1.24
C ALA A 418 -3.83 -21.25 2.58
N SER A 419 -3.93 -22.30 3.39
CA SER A 419 -4.28 -22.21 4.81
C SER A 419 -3.07 -22.59 5.64
N PHE A 420 -2.87 -21.90 6.75
CA PHE A 420 -1.91 -22.24 7.79
C PHE A 420 -2.65 -22.54 9.09
N ASP A 421 -2.32 -23.66 9.73
CA ASP A 421 -2.83 -24.02 11.05
C ASP A 421 -1.79 -23.67 12.12
N PRO A 422 -2.03 -22.64 12.97
CA PRO A 422 -1.09 -22.26 14.02
C PRO A 422 -0.90 -23.31 15.11
N ARG A 423 -1.80 -24.30 15.23
CA ARG A 423 -1.73 -25.36 16.26
C ARG A 423 -0.74 -26.45 15.88
N THR A 424 -0.63 -26.74 14.59
CA THR A 424 0.25 -27.79 14.04
C THR A 424 1.43 -27.22 13.23
N GLU A 425 1.47 -25.90 13.08
CA GLU A 425 2.45 -25.17 12.25
C GLU A 425 2.56 -25.69 10.81
N SER A 426 1.45 -26.09 10.20
CA SER A 426 1.42 -26.71 8.88
C SER A 426 0.62 -25.90 7.85
N PHE A 427 1.07 -25.98 6.60
CA PHE A 427 0.39 -25.39 5.45
C PHE A 427 -0.40 -26.43 4.66
N LYS A 428 -1.52 -26.00 4.08
CA LYS A 428 -2.21 -26.72 2.99
C LYS A 428 -2.46 -25.75 1.85
N GLU A 429 -2.13 -26.15 0.63
CA GLU A 429 -2.18 -25.29 -0.56
C GLU A 429 -3.14 -25.84 -1.62
N TYR A 430 -3.86 -24.95 -2.29
CA TYR A 430 -4.88 -25.24 -3.27
C TYR A 430 -4.53 -24.49 -4.56
N ALA A 431 -4.25 -25.23 -5.64
CA ALA A 431 -3.93 -24.63 -6.93
C ALA A 431 -5.17 -24.05 -7.59
N ILE A 432 -5.09 -22.79 -8.03
CA ILE A 432 -6.19 -22.14 -8.74
C ILE A 432 -6.19 -22.63 -10.20
N PRO A 433 -7.34 -23.07 -10.75
CA PRO A 433 -7.44 -23.59 -12.12
C PRO A 433 -7.02 -22.57 -13.19
N THR A 434 -7.48 -21.33 -13.06
CA THR A 434 -7.04 -20.24 -13.93
C THR A 434 -5.55 -19.96 -13.71
N LYS A 435 -4.74 -20.14 -14.76
CA LYS A 435 -3.31 -19.81 -14.75
C LYS A 435 -3.09 -18.31 -14.66
N GLU A 436 -2.03 -17.89 -13.98
CA GLU A 436 -1.66 -16.47 -13.83
C GLU A 436 -2.83 -15.60 -13.33
N SER A 437 -3.68 -16.16 -12.47
CA SER A 437 -4.90 -15.51 -11.95
C SER A 437 -4.58 -14.33 -11.01
N ARG A 438 -3.39 -14.35 -10.41
CA ARG A 438 -2.90 -13.39 -9.40
C ARG A 438 -3.95 -13.18 -8.29
N PRO A 439 -4.19 -14.21 -7.45
CA PRO A 439 -5.18 -14.10 -6.38
C PRO A 439 -4.81 -12.95 -5.44
N TYR A 440 -5.81 -12.16 -5.05
CA TYR A 440 -5.60 -10.90 -4.35
C TYR A 440 -6.32 -10.85 -3.01
N GLY A 441 -7.57 -10.33 -2.95
CA GLY A 441 -8.39 -10.35 -1.74
C GLY A 441 -8.85 -11.76 -1.38
N ILE A 442 -9.06 -12.01 -0.09
CA ILE A 442 -9.57 -13.27 0.43
C ILE A 442 -10.43 -13.02 1.67
N VAL A 443 -11.54 -13.74 1.81
CA VAL A 443 -12.42 -13.78 2.98
C VAL A 443 -12.98 -15.18 3.16
N VAL A 444 -13.34 -15.55 4.39
CA VAL A 444 -14.01 -16.82 4.69
C VAL A 444 -15.42 -16.53 5.19
N ASP A 445 -16.41 -17.23 4.63
CA ASP A 445 -17.80 -17.07 5.03
C ASP A 445 -18.18 -17.94 6.24
N SER A 446 -19.40 -17.75 6.76
CA SER A 446 -19.91 -18.50 7.92
C SER A 446 -20.13 -19.99 7.66
N ARG A 447 -19.97 -20.45 6.41
CA ARG A 447 -20.01 -21.87 6.00
C ARG A 447 -18.60 -22.41 5.72
N ASN A 448 -17.57 -21.69 6.18
CA ASN A 448 -16.16 -21.99 5.97
C ASN A 448 -15.77 -22.09 4.47
N GLN A 449 -16.52 -21.45 3.58
CA GLN A 449 -16.11 -21.34 2.18
C GLN A 449 -15.18 -20.15 2.02
N VAL A 450 -14.12 -20.34 1.25
CA VAL A 450 -13.06 -19.34 1.08
C VAL A 450 -13.29 -18.62 -0.24
N TRP A 451 -13.64 -17.35 -0.17
CA TRP A 451 -13.86 -16.50 -1.33
C TRP A 451 -12.63 -15.65 -1.61
N PHE A 452 -12.24 -15.51 -2.87
CA PHE A 452 -11.09 -14.70 -3.26
C PHE A 452 -11.28 -14.04 -4.63
N CYS A 453 -10.55 -12.95 -4.86
CA CYS A 453 -10.51 -12.31 -6.18
C CYS A 453 -9.32 -12.80 -6.99
N GLU A 454 -9.53 -13.09 -8.27
CA GLU A 454 -8.49 -13.31 -9.28
C GLU A 454 -8.26 -12.01 -10.06
N PHE A 455 -7.23 -11.25 -9.68
CA PHE A 455 -7.04 -9.90 -10.20
C PHE A 455 -6.81 -9.87 -11.72
N THR A 456 -5.95 -10.73 -12.24
CA THR A 456 -5.70 -10.86 -13.68
C THR A 456 -6.51 -11.97 -14.33
N GLY A 457 -6.97 -12.94 -13.54
CA GLY A 457 -7.91 -13.97 -14.01
C GLY A 457 -9.30 -13.41 -14.34
N ASP A 458 -9.62 -12.21 -13.82
CA ASP A 458 -10.90 -11.50 -13.93
C ASP A 458 -12.07 -12.38 -13.49
N LYS A 459 -11.92 -13.00 -12.31
CA LYS A 459 -12.92 -13.89 -11.69
C LYS A 459 -12.99 -13.70 -10.18
N ILE A 460 -14.09 -14.19 -9.61
CA ILE A 460 -14.25 -14.42 -8.18
C ILE A 460 -14.17 -15.93 -7.96
N GLY A 461 -13.22 -16.39 -7.15
CA GLY A 461 -13.08 -17.79 -6.80
C GLY A 461 -13.79 -18.12 -5.49
N ARG A 462 -14.36 -19.33 -5.39
CA ARG A 462 -14.83 -19.95 -4.16
C ARG A 462 -14.17 -21.32 -4.00
N LEU A 463 -13.39 -21.46 -2.94
CA LEU A 463 -12.77 -22.72 -2.52
C LEU A 463 -13.61 -23.36 -1.41
N ASP A 464 -13.92 -24.64 -1.57
CA ASP A 464 -14.39 -25.52 -0.51
C ASP A 464 -13.19 -26.23 0.15
N PRO A 465 -12.81 -25.91 1.39
CA PRO A 465 -11.63 -26.51 2.04
C PRO A 465 -11.73 -28.02 2.28
N ALA A 466 -12.95 -28.55 2.41
CA ALA A 466 -13.18 -29.96 2.72
C ALA A 466 -12.81 -30.85 1.53
N THR A 467 -13.19 -30.42 0.32
CA THR A 467 -12.94 -31.16 -0.93
C THR A 467 -11.73 -30.64 -1.69
N GLY A 468 -11.30 -29.39 -1.44
CA GLY A 468 -10.31 -28.68 -2.23
C GLY A 468 -10.84 -28.14 -3.57
N ALA A 469 -12.14 -28.25 -3.84
CA ALA A 469 -12.74 -27.82 -5.09
C ALA A 469 -12.80 -26.28 -5.18
N ILE A 470 -12.38 -25.73 -6.31
CA ILE A 470 -12.47 -24.30 -6.62
C ILE A 470 -13.50 -24.09 -7.72
N THR A 471 -14.51 -23.27 -7.45
CA THR A 471 -15.47 -22.76 -8.44
C THR A 471 -15.14 -21.31 -8.76
N GLU A 472 -15.01 -20.97 -10.04
CA GLU A 472 -14.67 -19.61 -10.48
C GLU A 472 -15.87 -18.95 -11.19
N TYR A 473 -16.18 -17.70 -10.82
CA TYR A 473 -17.31 -16.92 -11.33
C TYR A 473 -16.82 -15.69 -12.10
N ALA A 474 -17.38 -15.45 -13.27
CA ALA A 474 -17.10 -14.22 -14.01
C ALA A 474 -17.80 -13.01 -13.34
N PRO A 475 -17.11 -11.88 -13.16
CA PRO A 475 -17.72 -10.64 -12.71
C PRO A 475 -18.69 -10.10 -13.77
N PRO A 476 -19.64 -9.23 -13.40
CA PRO A 476 -20.63 -8.69 -14.32
C PRO A 476 -20.00 -7.75 -15.37
N THR A 477 -18.84 -7.18 -15.08
CA THR A 477 -18.06 -6.35 -16.01
C THR A 477 -16.83 -7.12 -16.44
N ARG A 478 -16.56 -7.25 -17.75
CA ARG A 478 -15.31 -7.83 -18.24
C ARG A 478 -14.12 -6.90 -17.95
N TYR A 479 -12.96 -7.49 -17.74
CA TYR A 479 -11.70 -6.81 -17.43
C TYR A 479 -11.79 -5.92 -16.18
N SER A 480 -12.69 -6.27 -15.27
CA SER A 480 -13.00 -5.51 -14.06
C SER A 480 -11.80 -5.39 -13.11
N GLY A 481 -10.90 -6.37 -13.13
CA GLY A 481 -9.76 -6.44 -12.21
C GLY A 481 -10.24 -6.50 -10.76
N PRO A 482 -10.99 -7.54 -10.37
CA PRO A 482 -11.51 -7.65 -9.01
C PRO A 482 -10.33 -7.72 -8.04
N ARG A 483 -10.30 -6.85 -7.04
CA ARG A 483 -9.11 -6.68 -6.20
C ARG A 483 -9.36 -7.09 -4.75
N ARG A 484 -10.26 -6.40 -4.06
CA ARG A 484 -10.64 -6.71 -2.67
C ARG A 484 -12.11 -7.05 -2.58
N LEU A 485 -12.44 -7.93 -1.63
CA LEU A 485 -13.80 -8.37 -1.34
C LEU A 485 -14.09 -8.34 0.16
N ALA A 486 -15.36 -8.25 0.49
CA ALA A 486 -15.92 -8.33 1.83
C ALA A 486 -17.27 -9.07 1.78
N LEU A 487 -17.70 -9.58 2.93
CA LEU A 487 -19.03 -10.18 3.10
C LEU A 487 -19.94 -9.19 3.81
N ASP A 488 -21.19 -9.07 3.35
CA ASP A 488 -22.22 -8.40 4.13
C ASP A 488 -22.86 -9.34 5.17
N ARG A 489 -23.79 -8.82 5.97
CA ARG A 489 -24.49 -9.57 7.02
C ARG A 489 -25.34 -10.73 6.51
N ASN A 490 -25.71 -10.70 5.23
CA ASN A 490 -26.48 -11.76 4.58
C ASN A 490 -25.57 -12.79 3.91
N GLY A 491 -24.26 -12.61 3.97
CA GLY A 491 -23.27 -13.46 3.32
C GLY A 491 -23.09 -13.17 1.83
N ASN A 492 -23.57 -12.04 1.31
CA ASN A 492 -23.30 -11.66 -0.07
C ASN A 492 -21.84 -11.20 -0.20
N VAL A 493 -21.21 -11.60 -1.29
CA VAL A 493 -19.84 -11.20 -1.61
C VAL A 493 -19.87 -9.87 -2.35
N TRP A 494 -19.34 -8.83 -1.72
CA TRP A 494 -19.11 -7.52 -2.30
C TRP A 494 -17.66 -7.39 -2.71
N PHE A 495 -17.37 -6.84 -3.89
CA PHE A 495 -16.00 -6.64 -4.33
C PHE A 495 -15.78 -5.36 -5.11
N THR A 496 -14.54 -4.89 -5.07
CA THR A 496 -14.08 -3.71 -5.82
C THR A 496 -13.54 -4.13 -7.18
N GLN A 497 -13.98 -3.44 -8.23
CA GLN A 497 -13.50 -3.57 -9.60
C GLN A 497 -12.47 -2.47 -9.86
N TYR A 498 -11.19 -2.81 -9.71
CA TYR A 498 -10.10 -1.83 -9.72
C TYR A 498 -9.95 -1.11 -11.07
N ASN A 499 -10.10 -1.84 -12.17
CA ASN A 499 -9.88 -1.27 -13.51
C ASN A 499 -11.06 -0.44 -14.02
N THR A 500 -12.27 -0.65 -13.47
CA THR A 500 -13.51 -0.07 -13.99
C THR A 500 -14.18 0.90 -13.02
N ASN A 501 -13.55 1.16 -11.87
CA ASN A 501 -14.01 2.11 -10.85
C ASN A 501 -15.44 1.82 -10.33
N LYS A 502 -15.69 0.56 -9.97
CA LYS A 502 -17.00 0.09 -9.48
C LYS A 502 -16.87 -0.76 -8.22
N ILE A 503 -18.00 -0.87 -7.51
CA ILE A 503 -18.27 -1.90 -6.51
C ILE A 503 -19.41 -2.76 -7.07
N ALA A 504 -19.31 -4.07 -6.91
CA ALA A 504 -20.33 -5.03 -7.33
C ALA A 504 -20.66 -6.02 -6.23
#